data_AF-A0A8S3AF58-F1
#
_entry.id   AF-A0A8S3AF58-F1
#
_cell.length_a   1.000
_cell.length_b   1.000
_cell.length_c   1.000
_cell.angle_alpha   90.00
_cell.angle_beta   90.00
_cell.angle_gamma   90.00
#
_symmetry.space_group_name_H-M   'P 1'
#
loop_
_entity.id
_entity.type
_entity.pdbx_description
1 polymer ?
#
loop_
_entity_poly.entity_id
_entity_poly.type
_entity_poly.pdbx_seq_one_letter_code
_entity_poly.pdbx_strand_id
1 'polypeptide(L)' 'FRRRLLSLLGFQFRTFTPGMVLNLIQQAVYPETKEDFTASLIEQNFTDYDLRRLESYTRNLV' A
#
# COMPACT_ATOMS: atom_id res chain seq x y z
N PHE A 1 14.90 -5.02 -1.80
CA PHE A 1 14.87 -3.74 -2.54
C PHE A 1 13.47 -3.08 -2.53
N ARG A 2 12.36 -3.84 -2.69
CA ARG A 2 10.97 -3.33 -2.72
C ARG A 2 10.61 -2.35 -1.59
N ARG A 3 10.84 -2.71 -0.32
CA ARG A 3 10.52 -1.83 0.84
C ARG A 3 11.19 -0.45 0.75
N ARG A 4 12.50 -0.42 0.41
CA ARG A 4 13.25 0.83 0.23
C ARG A 4 12.73 1.63 -0.97
N LEU A 5 12.39 0.97 -2.06
CA LEU A 5 11.79 1.62 -3.23
C LEU A 5 10.47 2.28 -2.87
N LEU A 6 9.57 1.56 -2.18
CA LEU A 6 8.28 2.12 -1.71
C LEU A 6 8.48 3.32 -0.79
N SER A 7 9.45 3.25 0.14
CA SER A 7 9.77 4.40 0.99
C SER A 7 10.25 5.61 0.19
N LEU A 8 11.00 5.42 -0.91
CA LEU A 8 11.50 6.52 -1.73
C LEU A 8 10.44 7.17 -2.65
N LEU A 9 9.28 6.53 -2.86
CA LEU A 9 8.17 7.09 -3.66
C LEU A 9 7.66 8.42 -3.11
N GLY A 10 7.61 8.55 -1.78
CA GLY A 10 7.21 9.79 -1.11
C GLY A 10 8.31 10.84 -1.01
N PHE A 11 9.56 10.51 -1.39
CA PHE A 11 10.72 11.38 -1.28
C PHE A 11 11.30 11.67 -2.68
N GLN A 12 12.41 11.02 -3.02
CA GLN A 12 13.20 11.34 -4.21
C GLN A 12 12.52 10.92 -5.53
N PHE A 13 11.63 9.92 -5.48
CA PHE A 13 10.93 9.42 -6.67
C PHE A 13 9.58 10.09 -6.91
N ARG A 14 9.24 11.15 -6.17
CA ARG A 14 8.01 11.93 -6.38
C ARG A 14 7.97 12.63 -7.75
N THR A 15 9.15 12.92 -8.32
CA THR A 15 9.29 13.56 -9.64
C THR A 15 9.23 12.57 -10.80
N PHE A 16 9.25 11.26 -10.51
CA PHE A 16 9.24 10.25 -11.55
C PHE A 16 7.83 10.07 -12.11
N THR A 17 7.74 9.64 -13.37
CA THR A 17 6.44 9.37 -13.97
C THR A 17 5.82 8.12 -13.34
N PRO A 18 4.49 8.09 -13.10
CA PRO A 18 3.82 6.93 -12.53
C PRO A 18 4.06 5.65 -13.34
N GLY A 19 4.10 5.76 -14.68
CA GLY A 19 4.34 4.61 -15.56
C GLY A 19 5.72 3.97 -15.36
N MET A 20 6.77 4.77 -15.18
CA MET A 20 8.12 4.25 -14.92
C MET A 20 8.19 3.53 -13.57
N VAL A 21 7.58 4.12 -12.53
CA VAL A 21 7.53 3.52 -11.19
C VAL A 21 6.77 2.20 -11.18
N LEU A 22 5.62 2.13 -11.86
CA LEU A 22 4.83 0.91 -11.98
C LEU A 22 5.61 -0.20 -12.68
N ASN A 23 6.34 0.13 -13.74
CA ASN A 23 7.19 -0.84 -14.45
C ASN A 23 8.27 -1.41 -13.51
N LEU A 24 8.95 -0.56 -12.73
CA LEU A 24 9.95 -0.99 -11.75
C LEU A 24 9.38 -1.89 -10.64
N ILE A 25 8.17 -1.58 -10.13
CA ILE A 25 7.50 -2.40 -9.12
C ILE A 25 7.10 -3.76 -9.70
N GLN A 26 6.59 -3.77 -10.93
CA GLN A 26 6.16 -4.99 -11.61
C GLN A 26 7.34 -5.88 -11.99
N GLN A 27 8.48 -5.33 -12.37
CA GLN A 27 9.68 -6.12 -12.68
C GLN A 27 10.35 -6.70 -11.44
N ALA A 28 10.11 -6.11 -10.26
CA ALA A 28 10.62 -6.60 -8.99
C ALA A 28 9.87 -7.85 -8.47
N VAL A 29 9.32 -8.72 -9.34
CA VAL A 29 8.68 -9.99 -8.96
C VAL A 29 9.72 -10.91 -8.33
N TYR A 30 9.91 -10.76 -7.02
CA TYR A 30 10.43 -11.82 -6.18
C TYR A 30 9.30 -12.81 -5.91
N PRO A 31 9.59 -14.10 -5.70
CA PRO A 31 8.60 -15.05 -5.21
C PRO A 31 8.16 -14.57 -3.82
N GLU A 32 7.00 -13.92 -3.75
CA GLU A 32 6.47 -13.43 -2.49
C GLU A 32 5.93 -14.61 -1.69
N THR A 33 6.53 -14.87 -0.54
CA THR A 33 5.83 -15.53 0.57
C THR A 33 4.71 -14.57 0.97
N LYS A 34 3.52 -14.75 0.39
CA LYS A 34 2.33 -14.04 0.83
C LYS A 34 2.00 -14.59 2.21
N GLU A 35 2.44 -13.89 3.25
CA GLU A 35 1.94 -14.16 4.59
C GLU A 35 0.45 -13.84 4.61
N ASP A 36 -0.34 -14.76 5.18
CA ASP A 36 -1.78 -14.58 5.25
C ASP A 36 -2.12 -13.37 6.11
N PHE A 37 -2.84 -12.43 5.50
CA PHE A 37 -3.27 -11.22 6.18
C PHE A 37 -4.44 -11.56 7.11
N THR A 38 -4.14 -11.69 8.40
CA THR A 38 -5.12 -12.10 9.44
C THR A 38 -5.88 -10.91 10.02
N ALA A 39 -7.10 -11.12 10.51
CA ALA A 39 -7.90 -10.09 11.19
C ALA A 39 -7.17 -9.41 12.36
N SER A 40 -6.33 -10.15 13.10
CA SER A 40 -5.51 -9.60 14.19
C SER A 40 -4.50 -8.54 13.73
N LEU A 41 -3.97 -8.65 12.50
CA LEU A 41 -3.10 -7.63 11.93
C LEU A 41 -3.88 -6.35 11.58
N ILE A 42 -5.16 -6.47 11.23
CA ILE A 42 -6.02 -5.31 10.95
C ILE A 42 -6.24 -4.51 12.23
N GLU A 43 -6.63 -5.19 13.32
CA GLU A 43 -6.85 -4.57 14.63
C GLU A 43 -5.60 -3.91 15.21
N GLN A 44 -4.41 -4.41 14.86
CA GLN A 44 -3.13 -3.81 15.29
C GLN A 44 -2.73 -2.57 14.48
N ASN A 45 -3.07 -2.51 13.19
CA ASN A 45 -2.61 -1.45 12.28
C ASN A 45 -3.65 -0.36 12.02
N PHE A 46 -4.93 -0.62 12.26
CA PHE A 46 -6.04 0.29 11.98
C PHE A 46 -6.91 0.49 13.22
N THR A 47 -7.41 1.72 13.40
CA THR A 47 -8.40 2.00 14.44
C THR A 47 -9.82 1.73 13.92
N ASP A 48 -10.78 1.53 14.83
CA ASP A 48 -12.21 1.44 14.48
C ASP A 48 -12.69 2.65 13.66
N TYR A 49 -12.09 3.82 13.90
CA TYR A 49 -12.38 5.04 13.15
C TYR A 49 -11.93 4.95 11.69
N ASP A 50 -10.74 4.39 11.44
CA ASP A 50 -10.22 4.20 10.08
C ASP A 50 -11.11 3.24 9.28
N LEU A 51 -11.60 2.18 9.92
CA LEU A 51 -12.52 1.22 9.31
C LEU A 51 -13.89 1.85 8.99
N ARG A 52 -14.44 2.67 9.90
CA ARG A 52 -15.68 3.42 9.65
C ARG A 52 -15.53 4.44 8.51
N ARG A 53 -14.36 5.07 8.38
CA ARG A 53 -14.05 5.95 7.24
C ARG A 53 -13.99 5.17 5.93
N LEU A 54 -13.36 4.00 5.94
CA LEU A 54 -13.34 3.12 4.78
C LEU A 54 -14.76 2.74 4.34
N GLU A 55 -15.64 2.36 5.28
CA GLU A 55 -17.06 2.06 5.02
C GLU A 55 -17.84 3.28 4.49
N SER A 56 -17.48 4.49 4.94
CA SER A 56 -18.10 5.72 4.44
C SER A 56 -17.69 6.01 2.98
N TYR A 57 -16.42 5.78 2.62
CA TYR A 57 -15.95 5.90 1.23
C TYR A 57 -16.59 4.88 0.29
N THR A 58 -16.80 3.63 0.72
CA THR A 58 -17.47 2.62 -0.14
C THR A 58 -18.93 2.96 -0.41
N ARG A 59 -19.58 3.70 0.49
CA ARG A 59 -20.94 4.21 0.32
C ARG A 59 -20.99 5.58 -0.37
N ASN A 60 -19.86 6.15 -0.76
CA ASN A 60 -19.75 7.52 -1.29
C ASN A 60 -20.44 8.56 -0.38
N LEU A 61 -20.39 8.35 0.94
CA LEU A 61 -21.00 9.22 1.94
C LEU A 61 -20.04 10.34 2.42
N VAL A 62 -18.86 10.43 1.82
CA VAL A 62 -17.81 11.44 2.02
C VAL A 62 -17.26 11.86 0.68
#